data_AF-A0A267GG56-F1
#
_entry.id   AF-A0A267GG56-F1
#
_cell.length_a   1.000
_cell.length_b   1.000
_cell.length_c   1.000
_cell.angle_alpha   90.00
_cell.angle_beta   90.00
_cell.angle_gamma   90.00
#
_symmetry.space_group_name_H-M   'P 1'
#
loop_
_entity.id
_entity.type
_entity.pdbx_description
1 polymer ?
#
loop_
_entity_poly.entity_id
_entity_poly.type
_entity_poly.pdbx_seq_one_letter_code
_entity_poly.pdbx_strand_id
1 'polypeptide(L)'
;ARPFNPDFSHADREKWICFYPCYINRAWSRARGRKVSYSLAVDNPRAEEIRDVCAAAGMTLGVENKIHPRERDIYDKNLRGRVRIQLKNEDGSLRHPDNFPNRMAVFNYVAAQIPKLKTRQGASGGGGGASGGGGGASGGGGGGQSSQEKKKQKKKR
;
A
#
# COMPACT_ATOMS: atom_id res chain seq x y z
N ALA A 1 -9.62 -8.19 22.66
CA ALA A 1 -10.72 -8.70 21.81
C ALA A 1 -11.44 -9.76 22.62
N ARG A 2 -12.78 -9.76 22.62
CA ARG A 2 -13.55 -10.80 23.31
C ARG A 2 -13.35 -12.14 22.58
N PRO A 3 -13.37 -13.29 23.29
CA PRO A 3 -13.39 -14.60 22.63
C PRO A 3 -14.64 -14.72 21.75
N PHE A 4 -14.57 -15.50 20.68
CA PHE A 4 -15.71 -15.69 19.77
C PHE A 4 -16.89 -16.28 20.53
N ASN A 5 -18.06 -15.67 20.37
CA ASN A 5 -19.34 -16.17 20.85
C ASN A 5 -20.32 -16.22 19.65
N PRO A 6 -21.01 -17.35 19.40
CA PRO A 6 -22.06 -17.43 18.39
C PRO A 6 -23.18 -16.40 18.60
N ASP A 7 -23.46 -15.99 19.85
CA ASP A 7 -24.56 -15.09 20.21
C ASP A 7 -24.29 -13.61 19.87
N PHE A 8 -23.07 -13.29 19.41
CA PHE A 8 -22.77 -11.94 18.97
C PHE A 8 -23.61 -11.53 17.77
N SER A 9 -24.13 -10.30 17.83
CA SER A 9 -24.88 -9.66 16.76
C SER A 9 -23.98 -9.43 15.55
N HIS A 10 -24.56 -9.34 14.36
CA HIS A 10 -23.84 -8.96 13.16
C HIS A 10 -23.28 -7.53 13.21
N ALA A 11 -23.75 -6.69 14.15
CA ALA A 11 -23.13 -5.41 14.47
C ALA A 11 -21.84 -5.54 15.29
N ASP A 12 -21.63 -6.64 16.01
CA ASP A 12 -20.40 -6.85 16.78
C ASP A 12 -19.19 -7.04 15.86
N ARG A 13 -18.10 -6.34 16.18
CA ARG A 13 -16.85 -6.36 15.40
C ARG A 13 -16.27 -7.77 15.25
N GLU A 14 -16.54 -8.66 16.20
CA GLU A 14 -16.14 -10.06 16.18
C GLU A 14 -16.74 -10.84 15.00
N LYS A 15 -17.93 -10.47 14.53
CA LYS A 15 -18.63 -11.10 13.38
C LYS A 15 -18.28 -10.44 12.03
N TRP A 16 -17.69 -9.25 12.04
CA TRP A 16 -17.30 -8.54 10.82
C TRP A 16 -16.28 -9.32 10.01
N ILE A 17 -16.25 -9.13 8.69
CA ILE A 17 -15.30 -9.85 7.84
C ILE A 17 -13.88 -9.32 8.07
N CYS A 18 -12.88 -10.19 7.93
CA CYS A 18 -11.48 -9.79 7.99
C CYS A 18 -10.96 -9.49 6.59
N PHE A 19 -10.28 -8.35 6.44
CA PHE A 19 -9.55 -7.97 5.24
C PHE A 19 -8.09 -7.71 5.63
N TYR A 20 -7.17 -8.54 5.13
CA TYR A 20 -5.74 -8.29 5.22
C TYR A 20 -5.20 -7.78 3.89
N PRO A 21 -4.17 -6.92 3.88
CA PRO A 21 -3.58 -6.41 2.63
C PRO A 21 -3.12 -7.50 1.66
N CYS A 22 -2.60 -8.62 2.18
CA CYS A 22 -2.15 -9.76 1.37
C CYS A 22 -3.25 -10.38 0.48
N TYR A 23 -4.54 -10.16 0.77
CA TYR A 23 -5.64 -10.70 -0.03
C TYR A 23 -5.72 -10.10 -1.44
N ILE A 24 -5.24 -8.87 -1.60
CA ILE A 24 -5.23 -8.15 -2.88
C ILE A 24 -3.81 -7.89 -3.40
N ASN A 25 -2.79 -8.38 -2.70
CA ASN A 25 -1.39 -8.16 -3.08
C ASN A 25 -1.02 -8.98 -4.33
N ARG A 26 -0.53 -8.31 -5.37
CA ARG A 26 -0.11 -8.91 -6.64
C ARG A 26 1.14 -9.77 -6.50
N ALA A 27 2.08 -9.39 -5.64
CA ALA A 27 3.30 -10.15 -5.36
C ALA A 27 3.02 -11.49 -4.65
N TRP A 28 1.81 -11.66 -4.11
CA TRP A 28 1.41 -12.86 -3.38
C TRP A 28 0.69 -13.84 -4.28
N SER A 29 1.07 -15.12 -4.21
CA SER A 29 0.33 -16.19 -4.89
C SER A 29 -0.99 -16.52 -4.17
N ARG A 30 -1.88 -17.26 -4.84
CA ARG A 30 -3.13 -17.76 -4.22
C ARG A 30 -2.84 -18.65 -3.02
N ALA A 31 -1.81 -19.51 -3.10
CA ALA A 31 -1.36 -20.35 -2.00
C ALA A 31 -0.86 -19.54 -0.80
N ARG A 32 -0.22 -18.39 -1.03
CA ARG A 32 0.25 -17.51 0.04
C ARG A 32 -0.86 -16.69 0.70
N GLY A 33 -1.96 -16.41 -0.01
CA GLY A 33 -3.11 -15.74 0.60
C GLY A 33 -3.87 -14.78 -0.32
N ARG A 34 -3.37 -14.52 -1.54
CA ARG A 34 -4.10 -13.69 -2.51
C ARG A 34 -5.44 -14.33 -2.83
N LYS A 35 -6.51 -13.56 -2.73
CA LYS A 35 -7.89 -14.00 -2.99
C LYS A 35 -8.39 -13.56 -4.37
N VAL A 36 -8.00 -12.36 -4.79
CA VAL A 36 -8.39 -11.77 -6.08
C VAL A 36 -7.61 -12.37 -7.26
N SER A 37 -8.10 -12.13 -8.49
CA SER A 37 -7.39 -12.49 -9.72
C SER A 37 -6.10 -11.69 -9.82
N TYR A 38 -5.12 -12.20 -10.57
CA TYR A 38 -3.86 -11.49 -10.77
C TYR A 38 -4.05 -10.15 -11.51
N SER A 39 -5.00 -10.08 -12.44
CA SER A 39 -5.33 -8.88 -13.21
C SER A 39 -5.89 -7.73 -12.37
N LEU A 40 -6.60 -8.03 -11.28
CA LEU A 40 -7.16 -7.03 -10.37
C LEU A 40 -6.26 -6.76 -9.17
N ALA A 41 -5.24 -7.57 -8.94
CA ALA A 41 -4.37 -7.43 -7.77
C ALA A 41 -3.51 -6.15 -7.86
N VAL A 42 -3.20 -5.59 -6.70
CA VAL A 42 -2.48 -4.32 -6.54
C VAL A 42 -1.09 -4.58 -5.98
N ASP A 43 -0.11 -3.78 -6.39
CA ASP A 43 1.26 -3.87 -5.88
C ASP A 43 1.39 -3.24 -4.49
N ASN A 44 1.80 -4.07 -3.53
CA ASN A 44 2.08 -3.69 -2.13
C ASN A 44 0.96 -2.83 -1.51
N PRO A 45 -0.28 -3.36 -1.40
CA PRO A 45 -1.39 -2.66 -0.76
C PRO A 45 -1.11 -2.44 0.73
N ARG A 46 -1.57 -1.31 1.28
CA ARG A 46 -1.50 -0.98 2.72
C ARG A 46 -2.88 -1.07 3.36
N ALA A 47 -2.91 -1.38 4.66
CA ALA A 47 -4.17 -1.43 5.42
C ALA A 47 -4.89 -0.07 5.46
N GLU A 48 -4.13 1.03 5.43
CA GLU A 48 -4.65 2.40 5.38
C GLU A 48 -5.42 2.68 4.10
N GLU A 49 -4.91 2.23 2.96
CA GLU A 49 -5.58 2.42 1.66
C GLU A 49 -6.88 1.63 1.59
N ILE A 50 -6.88 0.41 2.14
CA ILE A 50 -8.08 -0.42 2.25
C ILE A 50 -9.10 0.28 3.14
N ARG A 51 -8.67 0.82 4.29
CA ARG A 51 -9.53 1.60 5.20
C ARG A 51 -10.15 2.78 4.45
N ASP A 52 -9.35 3.58 3.77
CA ASP A 52 -9.79 4.83 3.15
C ASP A 52 -10.76 4.57 1.99
N VAL A 53 -10.49 3.57 1.16
CA VAL A 53 -11.42 3.13 0.09
C VAL A 53 -12.72 2.59 0.68
N CYS A 54 -12.65 1.80 1.75
CA CYS A 54 -13.85 1.28 2.39
C CYS A 54 -14.67 2.37 3.07
N ALA A 55 -14.01 3.34 3.71
CA ALA A 55 -14.65 4.50 4.32
C ALA A 55 -15.36 5.35 3.27
N ALA A 56 -14.69 5.62 2.15
CA ALA A 56 -15.27 6.37 1.03
C ALA A 56 -16.49 5.68 0.40
N ALA A 57 -16.55 4.36 0.47
CA ALA A 57 -17.71 3.57 0.03
C ALA A 57 -18.85 3.49 1.07
N GLY A 58 -18.75 4.19 2.21
CA GLY A 58 -19.79 4.19 3.24
C GLY A 58 -19.91 2.87 4.02
N MET A 59 -18.85 2.07 4.10
CA MET A 59 -18.85 0.84 4.89
C MET A 59 -18.44 1.11 6.35
N THR A 60 -19.13 0.47 7.30
CA THR A 60 -18.71 0.46 8.70
C THR A 60 -17.47 -0.41 8.87
N LEU A 61 -16.42 0.15 9.48
CA LEU A 61 -15.11 -0.50 9.54
C LEU A 61 -14.40 -0.30 10.88
N GLY A 62 -13.44 -1.17 11.14
CA GLY A 62 -12.58 -1.12 12.32
C GLY A 62 -11.17 -1.59 11.96
N VAL A 63 -10.15 -0.84 12.39
CA VAL A 63 -8.75 -1.18 12.09
C VAL A 63 -8.10 -1.83 13.31
N GLU A 64 -7.41 -2.93 13.07
CA GLU A 64 -6.69 -3.67 14.10
C GLU A 64 -5.22 -3.82 13.71
N ASN A 65 -4.33 -3.68 14.69
CA ASN A 65 -2.89 -3.84 14.52
C ASN A 65 -2.48 -5.33 14.51
N LYS A 66 -2.98 -6.08 13.51
CA LYS A 66 -2.78 -7.53 13.36
C LYS A 66 -2.04 -7.88 12.07
N ILE A 67 -1.29 -8.97 12.09
CA ILE A 67 -0.53 -9.48 10.95
C ILE A 67 -1.21 -10.75 10.44
N HIS A 68 -1.19 -10.95 9.13
CA HIS A 68 -1.73 -12.18 8.54
C HIS A 68 -0.83 -13.38 8.91
N PRO A 69 -1.36 -14.54 9.35
CA PRO A 69 -0.54 -15.66 9.84
C PRO A 69 0.47 -16.23 8.84
N ARG A 70 0.26 -16.03 7.53
CA ARG A 70 1.20 -16.47 6.47
C ARG A 70 2.24 -15.42 6.11
N GLU A 71 2.21 -14.25 6.74
CA GLU A 71 3.24 -13.23 6.59
C GLU A 71 4.51 -13.67 7.31
N ARG A 72 5.63 -13.61 6.60
CA ARG A 72 6.94 -14.00 7.15
C ARG A 72 7.67 -12.80 7.72
N ASP A 73 7.50 -11.64 7.10
CA ASP A 73 8.09 -10.40 7.59
C ASP A 73 7.14 -9.72 8.58
N ILE A 74 7.17 -10.19 9.82
CA ILE A 74 6.32 -9.68 10.90
C ILE A 74 6.79 -8.32 11.43
N TYR A 75 7.99 -7.87 11.05
CA TYR A 75 8.59 -6.61 11.53
C TYR A 75 8.31 -5.45 10.57
N ASP A 76 8.03 -5.73 9.30
CA ASP A 76 7.60 -4.69 8.36
C ASP A 76 6.26 -4.09 8.78
N LYS A 77 6.32 -2.83 9.22
CA LYS A 77 5.15 -2.04 9.63
C LYS A 77 4.16 -1.83 8.49
N ASN A 78 4.60 -1.87 7.22
CA ASN A 78 3.74 -1.66 6.06
C ASN A 78 2.82 -2.85 5.78
N LEU A 79 3.22 -4.06 6.17
CA LEU A 79 2.46 -5.31 6.00
C LEU A 79 1.47 -5.53 7.15
N ARG A 80 1.60 -4.74 8.21
CA ARG A 80 0.78 -4.81 9.40
C ARG A 80 -0.55 -4.10 9.20
N GLY A 81 -1.62 -4.78 9.60
CA GLY A 81 -2.96 -4.20 9.63
C GLY A 81 -4.02 -5.20 9.20
N ARG A 82 -5.15 -5.16 9.89
CA ARG A 82 -6.37 -5.90 9.56
C ARG A 82 -7.54 -4.95 9.60
N VAL A 83 -8.27 -4.88 8.51
CA VAL A 83 -9.52 -4.10 8.43
C VAL A 83 -10.68 -5.06 8.67
N ARG A 84 -11.49 -4.76 9.67
CA ARG A 84 -12.78 -5.41 9.94
C ARG A 84 -13.85 -4.62 9.22
N ILE A 85 -14.74 -5.28 8.49
CA ILE A 85 -15.80 -4.64 7.71
C ILE A 85 -17.14 -5.27 8.06
N GLN A 86 -18.12 -4.45 8.41
CA GLN A 86 -19.48 -4.89 8.63
C GLN A 86 -20.18 -5.09 7.28
N LEU A 87 -20.56 -6.33 6.99
CA LEU A 87 -21.29 -6.66 5.77
C LEU A 87 -22.80 -6.77 6.00
N LYS A 88 -23.19 -7.16 7.22
CA LYS A 88 -24.58 -7.42 7.61
C LYS A 88 -25.03 -6.49 8.74
N ASN A 89 -26.30 -6.10 8.70
CA ASN A 89 -27.01 -5.47 9.80
C ASN A 89 -27.35 -6.49 10.89
N GLU A 90 -27.83 -6.00 12.03
CA GLU A 90 -28.19 -6.82 13.20
C GLU A 90 -29.25 -7.88 12.89
N ASP A 91 -30.19 -7.54 12.01
CA ASP A 91 -31.24 -8.42 11.46
C ASP A 91 -30.71 -9.48 10.47
N GLY A 92 -29.42 -9.45 10.13
CA GLY A 92 -28.78 -10.35 9.18
C GLY A 92 -28.89 -9.93 7.70
N SER A 93 -29.61 -8.84 7.40
CA SER A 93 -29.69 -8.25 6.05
C SER A 93 -28.33 -7.68 5.62
N LEU A 94 -28.06 -7.64 4.32
CA LEU A 94 -26.84 -7.02 3.80
C LEU A 94 -26.97 -5.50 3.84
N ARG A 95 -25.91 -4.80 4.29
CA ARG A 95 -25.91 -3.33 4.36
C ARG A 95 -25.96 -2.66 2.98
N HIS A 96 -25.28 -3.27 2.02
CA HIS A 96 -25.10 -2.74 0.67
C HIS A 96 -25.31 -3.88 -0.33
N PRO A 97 -26.56 -4.36 -0.50
CA PRO A 97 -26.84 -5.58 -1.26
C PRO A 97 -26.46 -5.47 -2.75
N ASP A 98 -26.67 -4.30 -3.35
CA ASP A 98 -26.43 -4.09 -4.79
C ASP A 98 -24.94 -4.06 -5.14
N ASN A 99 -24.11 -3.46 -4.29
CA ASN A 99 -22.67 -3.30 -4.53
C ASN A 99 -21.83 -4.41 -3.89
N PHE A 100 -22.24 -4.91 -2.72
CA PHE A 100 -21.45 -5.80 -1.88
C PHE A 100 -22.24 -7.03 -1.40
N PRO A 101 -22.69 -7.90 -2.32
CA PRO A 101 -23.46 -9.11 -1.96
C PRO A 101 -22.61 -10.16 -1.22
N ASN A 102 -21.29 -10.13 -1.38
CA ASN A 102 -20.39 -11.08 -0.76
C ASN A 102 -19.01 -10.48 -0.47
N ARG A 103 -18.17 -11.22 0.26
CA ARG A 103 -16.82 -10.78 0.65
C ARG A 103 -15.93 -10.52 -0.57
N MET A 104 -16.08 -11.32 -1.63
CA MET A 104 -15.26 -11.17 -2.84
C MET A 104 -15.58 -9.87 -3.59
N ALA A 105 -16.84 -9.44 -3.60
CA ALA A 105 -17.24 -8.15 -4.18
C ALA A 105 -16.51 -7.00 -3.50
N VAL A 106 -16.41 -7.01 -2.17
CA VAL A 106 -15.62 -6.03 -1.40
C VAL A 106 -14.14 -6.08 -1.79
N PHE A 107 -13.54 -7.28 -1.88
CA PHE A 107 -12.12 -7.41 -2.23
C PHE A 107 -11.81 -6.91 -3.63
N ASN A 108 -12.64 -7.26 -4.62
CA ASN A 108 -12.47 -6.82 -6.00
C ASN A 108 -12.69 -5.30 -6.15
N TYR A 109 -13.70 -4.76 -5.48
CA TYR A 109 -13.96 -3.32 -5.47
C TYR A 109 -12.76 -2.55 -4.92
N VAL A 110 -12.27 -2.94 -3.73
CA VAL A 110 -11.13 -2.26 -3.12
C VAL A 110 -9.89 -2.34 -4.00
N ALA A 111 -9.59 -3.52 -4.56
CA ALA A 111 -8.46 -3.70 -5.45
C ALA A 111 -8.55 -2.82 -6.71
N ALA A 112 -9.76 -2.60 -7.25
CA ALA A 112 -9.98 -1.71 -8.40
C ALA A 112 -9.89 -0.20 -8.06
N GLN A 113 -10.10 0.19 -6.80
CA GLN A 113 -10.08 1.61 -6.39
C GLN A 113 -8.71 2.07 -5.88
N ILE A 114 -7.91 1.22 -5.23
CA ILE A 114 -6.60 1.62 -4.67
C ILE A 114 -5.68 2.28 -5.71
N PRO A 115 -5.54 1.78 -6.96
CA PRO A 115 -4.70 2.43 -7.96
C PRO A 115 -5.16 3.86 -8.33
N LYS A 116 -6.42 4.20 -8.07
CA LYS A 116 -7.01 5.51 -8.35
C LYS A 116 -6.83 6.52 -7.20
N LEU A 117 -6.23 6.10 -6.08
CA LEU A 117 -5.98 7.00 -4.96
C LEU A 117 -4.93 8.05 -5.34
N LYS A 118 -5.18 9.30 -4.93
CA LYS A 118 -4.23 10.42 -5.12
C LYS A 118 -2.86 10.13 -4.51
N THR A 119 -2.84 9.41 -3.38
CA THR A 119 -1.62 8.96 -2.69
C THR A 119 -0.74 8.04 -3.54
N ARG A 120 -1.32 7.34 -4.52
CA ARG A 120 -0.58 6.51 -5.49
C ARG A 120 -0.19 7.28 -6.76
N GLN A 121 -0.98 8.26 -7.16
CA GLN A 121 -0.76 9.05 -8.38
C GLN A 121 0.48 9.97 -8.30
N GLY A 122 0.90 10.36 -7.10
CA GLY A 122 2.14 11.13 -6.90
C GLY A 122 3.44 10.32 -6.96
N ALA A 123 3.38 8.99 -6.98
CA ALA A 123 4.58 8.13 -7.02
C ALA A 123 4.95 7.65 -8.44
N SER A 124 4.12 7.93 -9.45
CA SER A 124 4.38 7.57 -10.86
C SER A 124 5.12 8.69 -11.63
N GLY A 125 6.06 9.35 -10.96
CA GLY A 125 6.85 10.45 -11.52
C GLY A 125 8.10 10.71 -10.69
N GLY A 126 9.00 9.74 -10.62
CA GLY A 126 10.25 9.87 -9.88
C GLY A 126 11.14 8.67 -10.12
N GLY A 127 12.09 8.83 -11.04
CA GLY A 127 12.98 7.79 -11.52
C GLY A 127 13.93 7.25 -10.45
N GLY A 128 14.60 6.15 -10.82
CA GLY A 128 15.75 5.66 -10.09
C GLY A 128 16.77 6.78 -9.87
N GLY A 129 17.07 7.03 -8.61
CA GLY A 129 18.09 7.97 -8.17
C GLY A 129 18.98 7.25 -7.20
N ALA A 130 20.17 6.89 -7.68
CA ALA A 130 21.28 6.44 -6.88
C ALA A 130 21.50 7.41 -5.70
N SER A 131 21.63 6.85 -4.50
CA SER A 131 22.12 7.57 -3.33
C SER A 131 23.60 7.89 -3.52
N GLY A 132 23.88 8.99 -4.21
CA GLY A 132 25.18 9.64 -4.26
C GLY A 132 25.09 11.04 -3.66
N GLY A 133 25.94 11.33 -2.69
CA GLY A 133 26.30 12.69 -2.30
C GLY A 133 25.64 13.25 -1.05
N GLY A 134 26.14 12.86 0.13
CA GLY A 134 26.10 13.70 1.32
C GLY A 134 27.45 14.39 1.48
N GLY A 135 27.54 15.67 1.09
CA GLY A 135 28.72 16.51 1.27
C GLY A 135 28.46 17.63 2.27
N GLY A 136 29.33 17.72 3.26
CA GLY A 136 29.58 18.85 4.16
C GLY A 136 30.88 18.51 4.91
N ALA A 137 31.92 19.32 5.01
CA ALA A 137 32.00 20.76 4.88
C ALA A 137 33.46 21.20 4.60
N SER A 138 33.59 22.52 4.42
CA SER A 138 34.76 23.36 4.69
C SER A 138 35.79 23.58 3.59
N GLY A 139 36.06 24.86 3.34
CA GLY A 139 37.42 25.32 3.10
C GLY A 139 37.70 25.94 1.73
N GLY A 140 37.35 27.23 1.61
CA GLY A 140 38.30 28.26 1.18
C GLY A 140 38.81 28.30 -0.27
N GLY A 141 38.67 29.50 -0.87
CA GLY A 141 39.78 30.07 -1.64
C GLY A 141 39.52 30.36 -3.12
N GLY A 142 39.40 31.65 -3.44
CA GLY A 142 40.10 32.26 -4.57
C GLY A 142 39.49 32.11 -5.97
N GLY A 143 38.75 33.12 -6.41
CA GLY A 143 38.57 33.40 -7.84
C GLY A 143 39.81 34.07 -8.46
N GLY A 144 39.89 34.08 -9.80
CA GLY A 144 40.70 35.08 -10.52
C GLY A 144 41.55 34.57 -11.70
N GLN A 145 40.89 34.35 -12.85
CA GLN A 145 41.23 34.79 -14.22
C GLN A 145 42.68 34.73 -14.81
N SER A 146 42.69 34.19 -16.04
CA SER A 146 43.37 34.67 -17.27
C SER A 146 44.84 34.32 -17.54
N SER A 147 45.10 33.67 -18.69
CA SER A 147 45.90 34.27 -19.77
C SER A 147 45.98 33.39 -21.03
N GLN A 148 46.05 34.11 -22.15
CA GLN A 148 46.06 33.68 -23.55
C GLN A 148 47.39 33.05 -24.03
N GLU A 149 47.26 32.26 -25.10
CA GLU A 149 48.10 32.26 -26.32
C GLU A 149 49.61 31.94 -26.24
N LYS A 150 50.03 30.84 -26.90
CA LYS A 150 50.89 30.92 -28.10
C LYS A 150 51.12 29.57 -28.80
N LYS A 151 51.11 29.70 -30.12
CA LYS A 151 51.30 28.73 -31.19
C LYS A 151 52.79 28.66 -31.57
N LYS A 152 53.39 27.47 -31.69
CA LYS A 152 54.27 27.03 -32.82
C LYS A 152 55.22 25.87 -32.45
N GLN A 153 55.03 24.77 -33.20
CA GLN A 153 55.98 24.23 -34.19
C GLN A 153 57.29 23.55 -33.74
N LYS A 154 57.41 22.30 -34.20
CA LYS A 154 58.51 21.72 -35.02
C LYS A 154 59.44 20.68 -34.37
N LYS A 155 59.41 19.51 -35.03
CA LYS A 155 60.54 18.78 -35.67
C LYS A 155 61.02 17.49 -35.00
N LYS A 156 60.78 16.39 -35.74
CA LYS A 156 61.67 15.27 -36.09
C LYS A 156 62.76 14.89 -35.07
N ARG A 157 62.79 13.63 -34.65
CA ARG A 157 63.42 12.50 -35.35
C ARG A 157 62.85 11.20 -34.83
#